data_AF-A0A1G8K1Z7-F1
#
_entry.id   AF-A0A1G8K1Z7-F1
#
_cell.length_a   1.000
_cell.length_b   1.000
_cell.length_c   1.000
_cell.angle_alpha   90.00
_cell.angle_beta   90.00
_cell.angle_gamma   90.00
#
_symmetry.space_group_name_H-M   'P 1'
#
loop_
_entity.id
_entity.type
_entity.pdbx_description
1 polymer ?
#
loop_
_entity_poly.entity_id
_entity_poly.type
_entity_poly.pdbx_seq_one_letter_code
_entity_poly.pdbx_strand_id
1 'polypeptide(L)'
;MTKGSVKLHRVYDKPLPQKGHRILVDRLWPRGVAKEDLKPFDWVKDLAPSKELRTWYDHKENRFDEFKDKYMKELDDNDKAQDFVKTVKKEQQKGDVWLLYGAKDEKHNNAVVLKEWLSK
;
A
#
# COMPACT_ATOMS: atom_id res chain seq x y z
N MET A 1 9.83 3.74 -23.74
CA MET A 1 8.74 3.11 -22.97
C MET A 1 8.38 4.06 -21.84
N THR A 2 7.11 4.45 -21.72
CA THR A 2 6.66 5.35 -20.65
C THR A 2 6.74 4.63 -19.31
N LYS A 3 7.37 5.23 -18.31
CA LYS A 3 7.47 4.68 -16.95
C LYS A 3 6.07 4.44 -16.38
N GLY A 4 5.81 3.25 -15.85
CA GLY A 4 4.54 2.92 -15.21
C GLY A 4 4.31 3.74 -13.94
N SER A 5 3.04 3.83 -13.53
CA SER A 5 2.60 4.64 -12.39
C SER A 5 2.27 3.76 -11.17
N VAL A 6 2.30 4.36 -9.98
CA VAL A 6 1.80 3.72 -8.76
C VAL A 6 0.30 3.96 -8.65
N LYS A 7 -0.48 2.88 -8.60
CA LYS A 7 -1.94 2.90 -8.55
C LYS A 7 -2.43 2.12 -7.33
N LEU A 8 -3.65 2.43 -6.90
CA LEU A 8 -4.31 1.74 -5.80
C LEU A 8 -5.37 0.81 -6.36
N HIS A 9 -5.52 -0.38 -5.78
CA HIS A 9 -6.61 -1.29 -6.12
C HIS A 9 -7.09 -2.00 -4.86
N ARG A 10 -8.37 -1.88 -4.54
CA ARG A 10 -8.93 -2.57 -3.39
C ARG A 10 -9.12 -4.05 -3.72
N VAL A 11 -8.66 -4.96 -2.85
CA VAL A 11 -8.66 -6.41 -3.13
C VAL A 11 -10.06 -7.02 -3.35
N TYR A 12 -11.08 -6.31 -2.87
CA TYR A 12 -12.49 -6.68 -2.98
C TYR A 12 -13.11 -6.27 -4.30
N ASP A 13 -12.50 -5.34 -5.03
CA ASP A 13 -13.03 -4.83 -6.29
C ASP A 13 -12.51 -5.72 -7.42
N LYS A 14 -13.43 -6.44 -8.08
CA LYS A 14 -13.10 -7.38 -9.15
C LYS A 14 -13.46 -6.78 -10.51
N PRO A 15 -12.70 -7.11 -11.58
CA PRO A 15 -11.50 -7.96 -11.58
C PRO A 15 -10.26 -7.24 -11.01
N LEU A 16 -9.28 -8.02 -10.54
CA LEU A 16 -7.98 -7.46 -10.17
C LEU A 16 -7.19 -7.02 -11.43
N PRO A 17 -6.23 -6.09 -11.30
CA PRO A 17 -5.45 -5.61 -12.43
C PRO A 17 -4.63 -6.73 -13.07
N GLN A 18 -4.93 -7.09 -14.32
CA GLN A 18 -4.28 -8.21 -15.02
C GLN A 18 -2.85 -7.89 -15.50
N LYS A 19 -2.46 -6.61 -15.49
CA LYS A 19 -1.14 -6.13 -15.91
C LYS A 19 -0.51 -5.30 -14.81
N GLY A 20 0.82 -5.30 -14.78
CA GLY A 20 1.60 -4.59 -13.76
C GLY A 20 1.93 -5.46 -12.56
N HIS A 21 2.71 -4.90 -11.65
CA HIS A 21 3.21 -5.59 -10.46
C HIS A 21 2.30 -5.31 -9.27
N ARG A 22 1.81 -6.36 -8.58
CA ARG A 22 0.89 -6.21 -7.45
C ARG A 22 1.63 -6.34 -6.13
N ILE A 23 1.37 -5.42 -5.20
CA ILE A 23 1.96 -5.41 -3.87
C ILE A 23 0.86 -5.22 -2.83
N LEU A 24 0.64 -6.21 -1.97
CA LEU A 24 -0.23 -6.06 -0.80
C LEU A 24 0.48 -5.19 0.25
N VAL A 25 -0.16 -4.09 0.64
CA VAL A 25 0.42 -3.09 1.57
C VAL A 25 -0.26 -3.06 2.94
N ASP A 26 -1.29 -3.88 3.13
CA ASP A 26 -1.89 -4.05 4.45
C ASP A 26 -1.06 -4.99 5.31
N ARG A 27 -0.92 -4.64 6.61
CA ARG A 27 -0.23 -5.50 7.58
C ARG A 27 -0.95 -6.83 7.76
N LEU A 28 -2.28 -6.78 7.77
CA LEU A 28 -3.15 -7.93 7.97
C LEU A 28 -3.65 -8.43 6.62
N TRP A 29 -3.80 -9.75 6.53
CA TRP A 29 -4.42 -10.35 5.38
C TRP A 29 -5.88 -9.90 5.27
N PRO A 30 -6.37 -9.48 4.08
CA PRO A 30 -7.76 -9.09 3.90
C PRO A 30 -8.72 -10.25 4.18
N ARG A 31 -9.72 -10.01 5.01
CA ARG A 31 -10.70 -11.04 5.38
C ARG A 31 -11.48 -11.52 4.16
N GLY A 32 -11.69 -12.83 4.05
CA GLY A 32 -12.50 -13.43 2.98
C GLY A 32 -11.84 -13.43 1.60
N VAL A 33 -10.56 -13.03 1.47
CA VAL A 33 -9.83 -13.08 0.20
C VAL A 33 -8.92 -14.30 0.19
N ALA A 34 -9.03 -15.14 -0.84
CA ALA A 34 -8.12 -16.26 -0.99
C ALA A 34 -6.74 -15.76 -1.45
N LYS A 35 -5.66 -16.37 -0.94
CA LYS A 35 -4.29 -15.99 -1.34
C LYS A 35 -4.05 -16.16 -2.83
N GLU A 36 -4.71 -17.14 -3.43
CA GLU A 36 -4.60 -17.46 -4.86
C GLU A 36 -5.21 -16.38 -5.73
N ASP A 37 -6.28 -15.71 -5.27
CA ASP A 37 -6.93 -14.64 -6.01
C ASP A 37 -6.00 -13.46 -6.26
N LEU A 38 -5.06 -13.19 -5.35
CA LEU A 38 -4.14 -12.06 -5.49
C LEU A 38 -2.90 -12.38 -6.33
N LYS A 39 -2.58 -13.66 -6.55
CA LYS A 39 -1.34 -14.06 -7.23
C LYS A 39 -1.29 -13.55 -8.68
N PRO A 40 -0.08 -13.22 -9.19
CA PRO A 40 1.16 -13.01 -8.43
C PRO A 40 1.11 -11.68 -7.64
N PHE A 41 1.69 -11.67 -6.42
CA PHE A 41 1.83 -10.46 -5.61
C PHE A 41 3.00 -10.56 -4.63
N ASP A 42 3.56 -9.41 -4.27
CA ASP A 42 4.46 -9.25 -3.12
C ASP A 42 3.69 -8.77 -1.89
N TRP A 43 4.18 -9.06 -0.69
CA TRP A 43 3.55 -8.61 0.56
C TRP A 43 4.53 -7.87 1.46
N VAL A 44 4.35 -6.55 1.61
CA VAL A 44 5.26 -5.66 2.34
C VAL A 44 4.71 -5.25 3.71
N LYS A 45 4.45 -6.24 4.57
CA LYS A 45 3.89 -6.00 5.93
C LYS A 45 4.71 -5.03 6.76
N ASP A 46 6.02 -5.02 6.55
CA ASP A 46 6.96 -4.19 7.30
C ASP A 46 6.81 -2.70 7.01
N LEU A 47 6.22 -2.34 5.86
CA LEU A 47 5.94 -0.94 5.50
C LEU A 47 4.51 -0.52 5.79
N ALA A 48 3.65 -1.44 6.24
CA ALA A 48 2.33 -1.07 6.73
C ALA A 48 2.46 -0.32 8.08
N PRO A 49 1.48 0.53 8.46
CA PRO A 49 1.54 1.24 9.73
C PRO A 49 1.70 0.27 10.90
N SER A 50 2.39 0.70 11.94
CA SER A 50 2.59 -0.08 13.16
C SER A 50 1.26 -0.55 13.77
N LYS A 51 1.30 -1.61 14.57
CA LYS A 51 0.12 -2.07 15.29
C LYS A 51 -0.45 -0.96 16.18
N GLU A 52 0.42 -0.22 16.84
CA GLU A 52 0.07 0.88 17.73
C GLU A 52 -0.60 2.02 16.95
N LEU A 53 0.03 2.47 15.86
CA LEU A 53 -0.53 3.54 15.02
C LEU A 53 -1.86 3.14 14.39
N ARG A 54 -1.97 1.90 13.90
CA ARG A 54 -3.23 1.37 13.33
C ARG A 54 -4.36 1.34 14.36
N THR A 55 -4.03 0.93 15.60
CA THR A 55 -5.01 0.89 16.71
C THR A 55 -5.41 2.28 17.15
N TRP A 56 -4.47 3.22 17.18
CA TRP A 56 -4.73 4.62 17.51
C TRP A 56 -5.60 5.32 16.45
N TYR A 57 -5.32 5.09 15.16
CA TYR A 57 -6.10 5.69 14.07
C TYR A 57 -7.55 5.21 14.09
N ASP A 58 -7.77 3.91 14.32
CA ASP A 58 -9.10 3.30 14.49
C ASP A 58 -10.10 3.66 13.36
N HIS A 59 -9.58 3.97 12.17
CA HIS A 59 -10.35 4.42 11.01
C HIS A 59 -11.22 5.67 11.27
N LYS A 60 -10.80 6.53 12.20
CA LYS A 60 -11.51 7.78 12.49
C LYS A 60 -11.04 8.87 11.53
N GLU A 61 -11.94 9.33 10.66
CA GLU A 61 -11.66 10.35 9.64
C GLU A 61 -11.02 11.61 10.23
N ASN A 62 -11.51 12.08 11.39
CA ASN A 62 -10.98 13.26 12.08
C ASN A 62 -9.54 13.07 12.63
N ARG A 63 -8.98 11.86 12.57
CA ARG A 63 -7.58 11.55 12.92
C ARG A 63 -6.72 11.31 11.69
N PHE A 64 -7.27 11.39 10.47
CA PHE A 64 -6.56 10.95 9.27
C PHE A 64 -5.32 11.80 8.96
N ASP A 65 -5.41 13.12 9.09
CA ASP A 65 -4.27 13.99 8.82
C ASP A 65 -3.10 13.70 9.78
N GLU A 66 -3.39 13.56 11.08
CA GLU A 66 -2.37 13.19 12.06
C GLU A 66 -1.88 11.74 11.87
N PHE A 67 -2.75 10.81 11.46
CA PHE A 67 -2.35 9.44 11.09
C PHE A 67 -1.38 9.46 9.91
N LYS A 68 -1.64 10.27 8.89
CA LYS A 68 -0.80 10.42 7.72
C LYS A 68 0.59 10.91 8.11
N ASP A 69 0.70 11.96 8.93
CA ASP A 69 1.98 12.49 9.38
C ASP A 69 2.78 11.46 10.19
N LYS A 70 2.12 10.79 11.15
CA LYS A 70 2.75 9.71 11.95
C LYS A 70 3.21 8.55 11.07
N TYR A 71 2.39 8.14 10.11
CA TYR A 71 2.72 7.01 9.24
C TYR A 71 3.85 7.35 8.26
N MET A 72 3.88 8.58 7.72
CA MET A 72 5.01 9.04 6.92
C MET A 72 6.31 9.03 7.74
N LYS A 73 6.26 9.45 9.00
CA LYS A 73 7.42 9.34 9.91
C LYS A 73 7.84 7.88 10.14
N GLU A 74 6.89 6.97 10.36
CA GLU A 74 7.20 5.53 10.46
C GLU A 74 7.86 4.98 9.18
N LEU A 75 7.52 5.50 8.00
CA LEU A 75 8.15 5.10 6.73
C LEU A 75 9.55 5.70 6.57
N ASP A 76 9.73 6.97 6.93
CA ASP A 76 11.03 7.66 6.87
C ASP A 76 12.06 7.04 7.82
N ASP A 77 11.61 6.58 9.00
CA ASP A 77 12.44 5.94 10.02
C ASP A 77 12.62 4.42 9.80
N ASN A 78 12.13 3.85 8.68
CA ASN A 78 12.17 2.40 8.42
C ASN A 78 13.30 2.00 7.46
N ASP A 79 14.25 1.20 7.95
CA ASP A 79 15.42 0.74 7.18
C ASP A 79 15.07 0.00 5.87
N LYS A 80 13.88 -0.63 5.79
CA LYS A 80 13.43 -1.36 4.60
C LYS A 80 12.79 -0.44 3.55
N ALA A 81 12.47 0.80 3.89
CA ALA A 81 11.73 1.72 3.03
C ALA A 81 12.52 2.05 1.74
N GLN A 82 13.84 2.21 1.84
CA GLN A 82 14.69 2.49 0.68
C GLN A 82 14.72 1.33 -0.33
N ASP A 83 14.79 0.09 0.15
CA ASP A 83 14.77 -1.09 -0.74
C ASP A 83 13.41 -1.32 -1.39
N PHE A 84 12.33 -0.97 -0.68
CA PHE A 84 11.00 -0.93 -1.27
C PHE A 84 10.89 0.12 -2.39
N VAL A 85 11.39 1.34 -2.17
CA VAL A 85 11.41 2.39 -3.21
C VAL A 85 12.18 1.93 -4.45
N LYS A 86 13.34 1.28 -4.27
CA LYS A 86 14.11 0.70 -5.38
C LYS A 86 13.30 -0.37 -6.13
N THR A 87 12.61 -1.24 -5.39
CA THR A 87 11.75 -2.29 -5.96
C THR A 87 10.61 -1.67 -6.78
N VAL A 88 9.89 -0.69 -6.23
CA VAL A 88 8.82 0.03 -6.96
C VAL A 88 9.37 0.69 -8.22
N LYS A 89 10.49 1.43 -8.14
CA LYS A 89 11.10 2.10 -9.29
C LYS A 89 11.54 1.12 -10.38
N LYS A 90 12.02 -0.07 -10.01
CA LYS A 90 12.40 -1.16 -10.92
C LYS A 90 11.17 -1.74 -11.62
N GLU A 91 10.10 -2.05 -10.88
CA GLU A 91 8.89 -2.61 -11.47
C GLU A 91 8.13 -1.59 -12.34
N GLN A 92 8.22 -0.29 -12.02
CA GLN A 92 7.73 0.79 -12.87
C GLN A 92 8.40 0.85 -14.25
N GLN A 93 9.59 0.26 -14.44
CA GLN A 93 10.21 0.13 -15.77
C GLN A 93 9.51 -0.92 -16.65
N LYS A 94 8.78 -1.85 -16.02
CA LYS A 94 8.08 -2.96 -16.70
C LYS A 94 6.59 -2.68 -16.89
N GLY A 95 5.99 -1.84 -16.05
CA GLY A 95 4.57 -1.49 -16.11
C GLY A 95 4.09 -0.78 -14.85
N ASP A 96 2.77 -0.64 -14.68
CA ASP A 96 2.20 -0.06 -13.46
C ASP A 96 2.52 -0.92 -12.21
N VAL A 97 2.60 -0.26 -11.05
CA VAL A 97 2.68 -0.91 -9.74
C VAL A 97 1.36 -0.68 -9.02
N TRP A 98 0.71 -1.75 -8.60
CA TRP A 98 -0.59 -1.75 -7.91
C TRP A 98 -0.40 -2.03 -6.43
N LEU A 99 -0.67 -1.02 -5.60
CA LEU A 99 -0.77 -1.20 -4.15
C LEU A 99 -2.16 -1.75 -3.83
N LEU A 100 -2.19 -3.00 -3.38
CA LEU A 100 -3.40 -3.70 -2.98
C LEU A 100 -3.71 -3.44 -1.50
N TYR A 101 -4.97 -3.12 -1.20
CA TYR A 101 -5.44 -2.81 0.14
C TYR A 101 -6.88 -3.29 0.37
N GLY A 102 -7.30 -3.41 1.63
CA GLY A 102 -8.61 -3.92 2.03
C GLY A 102 -9.55 -2.91 2.69
N ALA A 103 -9.09 -1.71 3.03
CA ALA A 103 -9.93 -0.68 3.63
C ALA A 103 -11.17 -0.39 2.76
N LYS A 104 -12.33 -0.16 3.38
CA LYS A 104 -13.56 0.26 2.68
C LYS A 104 -13.51 1.74 2.30
N ASP A 105 -12.90 2.56 3.15
CA ASP A 105 -12.63 3.96 2.82
C ASP A 105 -11.45 4.02 1.85
N GLU A 106 -11.74 4.44 0.61
CA GLU A 106 -10.77 4.54 -0.48
C GLU A 106 -9.91 5.82 -0.40
N LYS A 107 -10.34 6.80 0.40
CA LYS A 107 -9.66 8.11 0.53
C LYS A 107 -8.79 8.18 1.78
N HIS A 108 -9.23 7.60 2.89
CA HIS A 108 -8.57 7.70 4.18
C HIS A 108 -8.02 6.35 4.67
N ASN A 109 -6.97 5.86 4.01
CA ASN A 109 -6.31 4.60 4.34
C ASN A 109 -4.78 4.66 4.17
N ASN A 110 -4.09 3.63 4.68
CA ASN A 110 -2.64 3.50 4.59
C ASN A 110 -2.11 3.44 3.15
N ALA A 111 -2.83 2.84 2.21
CA ALA A 111 -2.35 2.73 0.83
C ALA A 111 -2.29 4.11 0.13
N VAL A 112 -3.25 5.00 0.43
CA VAL A 112 -3.22 6.40 -0.03
C VAL A 112 -1.98 7.12 0.48
N VAL A 113 -1.71 7.01 1.79
CA VAL A 113 -0.52 7.63 2.40
C VAL A 113 0.78 7.07 1.83
N LEU A 114 0.86 5.75 1.66
CA LEU A 114 2.06 5.10 1.11
C LEU A 114 2.31 5.51 -0.35
N LYS A 115 1.25 5.63 -1.17
CA LYS A 115 1.37 6.14 -2.55
C LYS A 115 1.86 7.58 -2.57
N GLU A 116 1.36 8.42 -1.68
CA GLU A 116 1.80 9.82 -1.56
C GLU A 116 3.27 9.88 -1.13
N TRP A 117 3.68 9.10 -0.13
CA TRP A 117 5.06 8.99 0.32
C TRP A 117 6.00 8.54 -0.80
N LEU A 118 5.60 7.57 -1.62
CA LEU A 118 6.35 7.11 -2.80
C LEU A 118 6.51 8.16 -3.92
N SER A 119 5.69 9.21 -3.90
CA SER A 119 5.65 10.26 -4.93
C SER A 119 6.42 11.52 -4.52
N LYS A 120 6.92 11.58 -3.28
CA LYS A 120 7.90 12.58 -2.84
C LYS A 120 9.26 12.33 -3.50
#